data_AF-A0A4Q9KNT1-F1
#
_entry.id   AF-A0A4Q9KNT1-F1
#
_cell.length_a   1.000
_cell.length_b   1.000
_cell.length_c   1.000
_cell.angle_alpha   90.00
_cell.angle_beta   90.00
_cell.angle_gamma   90.00
#
_symmetry.space_group_name_H-M   'P 1'
#
loop_
_entity.id
_entity.type
_entity.pdbx_description
1 polymer ?
#
loop_
_entity_poly.entity_id
_entity_poly.type
_entity_poly.pdbx_seq_one_letter_code
_entity_poly.pdbx_strand_id
1 'polypeptide(L)'
;MTPAMTTSPAAASETAPEGRPRSAGKALDWLLAALANVLVVAAWGITAASIMGSLAIPRRMLMNSEWALDFGRLPQPWMIAVGVVAIVVAHRFFALAMRRYTRGAPAYGASVLAWCGLALGVAYGAYYWAPPVVVGKQVGPAAGQSTRWGIPAYVAYYARLGLPAVFALVAGLLVLFGKQSPWRAFLRGRRRARIAALRRRAAGS
;
A
#
# COMPACT_ATOMS: atom_id res chain seq x y z
N MET A 1 59.60 -45.43 -26.08
CA MET A 1 58.53 -44.43 -25.98
C MET A 1 57.76 -44.68 -24.70
N THR A 2 58.01 -43.88 -23.67
CA THR A 2 57.34 -43.90 -22.37
C THR A 2 56.62 -42.56 -22.23
N PRO A 3 55.28 -42.51 -22.07
CA PRO A 3 54.64 -41.29 -21.63
C PRO A 3 54.69 -41.21 -20.10
N ALA A 4 55.09 -40.04 -19.63
CA ALA A 4 55.33 -39.68 -18.25
C ALA A 4 54.06 -39.69 -17.39
N MET A 5 54.21 -40.24 -16.19
CA MET A 5 53.30 -40.12 -15.05
C MET A 5 53.58 -38.76 -14.38
N THR A 6 52.61 -37.85 -14.37
CA THR A 6 52.65 -36.63 -13.54
C THR A 6 51.59 -36.73 -12.44
N THR A 7 52.08 -36.78 -11.20
CA THR A 7 51.29 -36.75 -9.97
C THR A 7 51.03 -35.30 -9.51
N SER A 8 49.74 -34.99 -9.25
CA SER A 8 49.10 -34.21 -8.17
C SER A 8 49.80 -32.96 -7.56
N PRO A 9 49.06 -31.86 -7.21
CA PRO A 9 48.34 -31.85 -5.92
C PRO A 9 47.01 -31.07 -5.89
N ALA A 10 46.22 -31.35 -4.85
CA ALA A 10 44.96 -30.72 -4.49
C ALA A 10 45.08 -29.22 -4.15
N ALA A 11 44.07 -28.42 -4.51
CA ALA A 11 43.59 -27.28 -3.72
C ALA A 11 42.23 -26.77 -4.24
N ALA A 12 41.19 -27.08 -3.47
CA ALA A 12 39.99 -26.28 -3.19
C ALA A 12 39.55 -25.19 -4.20
N SER A 13 38.37 -25.38 -4.80
CA SER A 13 37.36 -24.31 -4.78
C SER A 13 35.96 -24.91 -4.77
N GLU A 14 35.30 -24.70 -3.62
CA GLU A 14 33.86 -24.72 -3.39
C GLU A 14 33.08 -25.95 -3.89
N THR A 15 32.99 -26.94 -3.00
CA THR A 15 31.69 -27.57 -2.74
C THR A 15 30.66 -26.45 -2.49
N ALA A 16 29.96 -26.04 -3.54
CA ALA A 16 28.78 -25.19 -3.42
C ALA A 16 27.89 -25.84 -2.34
N PRO A 17 27.44 -25.10 -1.31
CA PRO A 17 26.78 -25.71 -0.17
C PRO A 17 25.56 -26.49 -0.67
N GLU A 18 25.70 -27.81 -0.60
CA GLU A 18 24.61 -28.77 -0.70
C GLU A 18 23.54 -28.35 0.29
N GLY A 19 22.32 -28.22 -0.22
CA GLY A 19 21.15 -28.25 0.65
C GLY A 19 20.83 -26.95 1.38
N ARG A 20 20.71 -25.82 0.69
CA ARG A 20 19.68 -24.86 1.14
C ARG A 20 18.34 -25.56 0.95
N PRO A 21 17.62 -25.94 2.02
CA PRO A 21 16.38 -26.66 1.85
C PRO A 21 15.47 -25.80 0.98
N ARG A 22 14.85 -26.42 -0.03
CA ARG A 22 13.89 -25.77 -0.94
C ARG A 22 12.75 -25.05 -0.19
N SER A 23 12.63 -25.20 1.14
CA SER A 23 11.68 -24.54 2.03
C SER A 23 12.12 -23.15 2.54
N ALA A 24 13.36 -22.98 3.02
CA ALA A 24 13.77 -21.74 3.71
C ALA A 24 13.88 -20.54 2.76
N GLY A 25 14.48 -20.72 1.59
CA GLY A 25 14.55 -19.67 0.56
C GLY A 25 13.17 -19.25 0.05
N LYS A 26 12.26 -20.21 -0.13
CA LYS A 26 10.87 -19.93 -0.52
C LYS A 26 10.11 -19.18 0.59
N ALA A 27 10.27 -19.59 1.84
CA ALA A 27 9.64 -18.92 2.99
C ALA A 27 10.10 -17.46 3.11
N LEU A 28 11.40 -17.20 2.93
CA LEU A 28 11.95 -15.86 2.88
C LEU A 28 11.36 -15.03 1.72
N ASP A 29 11.28 -15.58 0.51
CA ASP A 29 10.73 -14.86 -0.64
C ASP A 29 9.22 -14.55 -0.43
N TRP A 30 8.46 -15.45 0.21
CA TRP A 30 7.08 -15.19 0.64
C TRP A 30 6.99 -14.07 1.67
N LEU A 31 7.86 -14.09 2.69
CA LEU A 31 7.90 -13.07 3.73
C LEU A 31 8.23 -11.69 3.13
N LEU A 32 9.23 -11.62 2.25
CA LEU A 32 9.62 -10.40 1.56
C LEU A 32 8.48 -9.86 0.67
N ALA A 33 7.77 -10.74 -0.04
CA ALA A 33 6.61 -10.35 -0.82
C ALA A 33 5.48 -9.82 0.07
N ALA A 34 5.17 -10.49 1.19
CA ALA A 34 4.16 -10.03 2.14
C ALA A 34 4.53 -8.66 2.75
N LEU A 35 5.78 -8.51 3.19
CA LEU A 35 6.30 -7.25 3.71
C LEU A 35 6.21 -6.13 2.66
N ALA A 36 6.57 -6.43 1.41
CA ALA A 36 6.48 -5.45 0.33
C ALA A 36 5.04 -4.98 0.09
N ASN A 37 4.05 -5.87 0.21
CA ASN A 37 2.65 -5.47 0.12
C ASN A 37 2.27 -4.50 1.23
N VAL A 38 2.62 -4.83 2.48
CA VAL A 38 2.35 -4.01 3.65
C VAL A 38 3.03 -2.64 3.52
N LEU A 39 4.28 -2.60 3.08
CA LEU A 39 5.04 -1.35 2.91
C LEU A 39 4.41 -0.43 1.86
N VAL A 40 3.95 -0.96 0.73
CA VAL A 40 3.28 -0.13 -0.29
C VAL A 40 1.97 0.44 0.26
N VAL A 41 1.17 -0.37 0.94
CA VAL A 41 -0.10 0.07 1.56
C VAL A 41 0.18 1.12 2.64
N ALA A 42 1.15 0.87 3.53
CA ALA A 42 1.51 1.77 4.62
C ALA A 42 2.07 3.10 4.11
N ALA A 43 2.95 3.09 3.10
CA ALA A 43 3.52 4.31 2.54
C ALA A 43 2.44 5.23 1.94
N TRP A 44 1.54 4.67 1.13
CA TRP A 44 0.40 5.42 0.59
C TRP A 44 -0.59 5.83 1.66
N GLY A 45 -0.85 4.97 2.65
CA GLY A 45 -1.76 5.25 3.77
C GLY A 45 -1.30 6.41 4.63
N ILE A 46 -0.03 6.42 5.05
CA ILE A 46 0.55 7.53 5.82
C ILE A 46 0.51 8.82 5.00
N THR A 47 0.95 8.78 3.74
CA THR A 47 0.96 9.97 2.86
C THR A 47 -0.45 10.55 2.71
N ALA A 48 -1.46 9.72 2.42
CA ALA A 48 -2.85 10.16 2.29
C ALA A 48 -3.40 10.70 3.61
N ALA A 49 -3.13 10.04 4.74
CA ALA A 49 -3.55 10.51 6.04
C ALA A 49 -2.92 11.88 6.38
N SER A 50 -1.65 12.11 6.03
CA SER A 50 -0.99 13.41 6.19
C SER A 50 -1.62 14.50 5.32
N ILE A 51 -1.96 14.18 4.07
CA ILE A 51 -2.67 15.11 3.17
C ILE A 51 -4.03 15.48 3.77
N MET A 52 -4.79 14.49 4.23
CA MET A 52 -6.09 14.71 4.86
C MET A 52 -5.96 15.54 6.16
N GLY A 53 -4.93 15.28 6.96
CA GLY A 53 -4.59 16.10 8.12
C GLY A 53 -4.39 17.57 7.75
N SER A 54 -3.60 17.83 6.70
CA SER A 54 -3.39 19.19 6.17
C SER A 54 -4.68 19.84 5.68
N LEU A 55 -5.55 19.09 4.98
CA LEU A 55 -6.85 19.57 4.50
C LEU A 55 -7.83 19.88 5.64
N ALA A 56 -7.59 19.39 6.86
CA ALA A 56 -8.41 19.70 8.02
C ALA A 56 -8.37 21.20 8.37
N ILE A 57 -7.25 21.88 8.12
CA ILE A 57 -7.06 23.30 8.43
C ILE A 57 -8.01 24.18 7.57
N PRO A 58 -7.93 24.17 6.23
CA PRO A 58 -8.83 24.98 5.40
C PRO A 58 -10.29 24.55 5.57
N ARG A 59 -10.56 23.25 5.81
CA ARG A 59 -11.91 22.78 6.14
C ARG A 59 -12.48 23.46 7.40
N ARG A 60 -11.68 23.59 8.47
CA ARG A 60 -12.10 24.29 9.69
C ARG A 60 -12.26 25.78 9.49
N MET A 61 -11.41 26.41 8.69
CA MET A 61 -11.59 27.83 8.35
C MET A 61 -12.94 28.05 7.67
N LEU A 62 -13.28 27.22 6.68
CA LEU A 62 -14.53 27.30 5.93
C LEU A 62 -15.76 27.04 6.81
N MET A 63 -15.68 26.08 7.73
CA MET A 63 -16.84 25.64 8.51
C MET A 63 -17.02 26.38 9.84
N ASN A 64 -15.94 26.81 10.49
CA ASN A 64 -15.97 27.39 11.84
C ASN A 64 -15.34 28.80 11.90
N SER A 65 -14.75 29.34 10.83
CA SER A 65 -13.99 30.61 10.87
C SER A 65 -12.82 30.58 11.85
N GLU A 66 -12.29 29.39 12.11
CA GLU A 66 -11.17 29.16 13.01
C GLU A 66 -9.93 28.82 12.20
N TRP A 67 -8.86 29.58 12.39
CA TRP A 67 -7.53 29.19 11.95
C TRP A 67 -6.78 28.62 13.15
N ALA A 68 -6.56 27.32 13.15
CA ALA A 68 -5.81 26.63 14.20
C ALA A 68 -4.82 25.67 13.55
N LEU A 69 -3.53 26.04 13.62
CA LEU A 69 -2.42 25.14 13.34
C LEU A 69 -2.24 24.20 14.54
N ASP A 70 -3.09 23.18 14.59
CA ASP A 70 -3.01 22.16 15.65
C ASP A 70 -1.90 21.15 15.31
N PHE A 71 -0.69 21.42 15.78
CA PHE A 71 0.44 20.49 15.71
C PHE A 71 0.24 19.22 16.55
N GLY A 72 -0.76 19.19 17.43
CA GLY A 72 -1.12 18.00 18.22
C GLY A 72 -1.83 16.90 17.44
N ARG A 73 -2.15 17.09 16.15
CA ARG A 73 -2.86 16.10 15.33
C ARG A 73 -1.90 15.32 14.43
N LEU A 74 -2.08 14.00 14.42
CA LEU A 74 -1.33 13.07 13.58
C LEU A 74 -2.16 12.66 12.35
N PRO A 75 -1.53 12.47 11.18
CA PRO A 75 -0.13 12.75 10.88
C PRO A 75 0.11 14.22 10.51
N GLN A 76 1.24 14.78 10.94
CA GLN A 76 1.60 16.18 10.68
C GLN A 76 1.94 16.44 9.20
N PRO A 77 1.79 17.68 8.69
CA PRO A 77 2.00 17.99 7.26
C PRO A 77 3.37 17.61 6.70
N TRP A 78 4.46 17.71 7.49
CA TRP A 78 5.81 17.33 7.04
C TRP A 78 5.94 15.82 6.74
N MET A 79 5.04 14.99 7.28
CA MET A 79 5.00 13.56 6.98
C MET A 79 4.65 13.25 5.53
N ILE A 80 4.13 14.23 4.77
CA ILE A 80 3.94 14.09 3.32
C ILE A 80 5.29 13.84 2.63
N ALA A 81 6.34 14.60 2.99
CA ALA A 81 7.66 14.44 2.38
C ALA A 81 8.25 13.06 2.68
N VAL A 82 8.16 12.62 3.94
CA VAL A 82 8.58 11.27 4.36
C VAL A 82 7.76 10.20 3.64
N GLY A 83 6.45 10.40 3.51
CA GLY A 83 5.55 9.51 2.79
C GLY A 83 5.92 9.36 1.31
N VAL A 84 6.27 10.46 0.62
CA VAL A 84 6.73 10.42 -0.78
C VAL A 84 8.01 9.60 -0.92
N VAL A 85 9.00 9.80 -0.03
CA VAL A 85 10.22 8.99 -0.03
C VAL A 85 9.90 7.52 0.24
N ALA A 86 9.04 7.23 1.22
CA ALA A 86 8.60 5.89 1.55
C ALA A 86 7.88 5.20 0.38
N ILE A 87 7.06 5.93 -0.39
CA ILE A 87 6.40 5.42 -1.60
C ILE A 87 7.46 4.96 -2.61
N VAL A 88 8.47 5.79 -2.90
CA VAL A 88 9.54 5.44 -3.84
C VAL A 88 10.27 4.17 -3.38
N VAL A 89 10.72 4.14 -2.12
CA VAL A 89 11.43 2.98 -1.55
C VAL A 89 10.56 1.73 -1.58
N ALA A 90 9.29 1.82 -1.16
CA ALA A 90 8.36 0.70 -1.13
C ALA A 90 8.10 0.13 -2.54
N HIS A 91 7.97 0.97 -3.57
CA HIS A 91 7.75 0.49 -4.95
C HIS A 91 8.99 -0.20 -5.52
N ARG A 92 10.18 0.33 -5.24
CA ARG A 92 11.45 -0.31 -5.64
C ARG A 92 11.62 -1.65 -4.94
N PHE A 93 11.36 -1.69 -3.64
CA PHE A 93 11.39 -2.93 -2.86
C PHE A 93 10.34 -3.94 -3.34
N PHE A 94 9.12 -3.49 -3.65
CA PHE A 94 8.06 -4.33 -4.19
C PHE A 94 8.44 -4.96 -5.52
N ALA A 95 9.00 -4.19 -6.45
CA ALA A 95 9.48 -4.73 -7.73
C ALA A 95 10.56 -5.80 -7.51
N LEU A 96 11.50 -5.57 -6.58
CA LEU A 96 12.56 -6.52 -6.26
C LEU A 96 12.02 -7.79 -5.59
N ALA A 97 11.17 -7.66 -4.56
CA ALA A 97 10.58 -8.77 -3.84
C ALA A 97 9.68 -9.63 -4.75
N MET A 98 8.87 -9.00 -5.60
CA MET A 98 7.98 -9.71 -6.51
C MET A 98 8.73 -10.44 -7.62
N ARG A 99 9.82 -9.87 -8.16
CA ARG A 99 10.67 -10.56 -9.15
C ARG A 99 11.31 -11.82 -8.56
N ARG A 100 11.77 -11.75 -7.30
CA ARG A 100 12.31 -12.91 -6.58
C ARG A 100 11.24 -13.98 -6.35
N TYR A 101 10.08 -13.55 -5.86
CA TYR A 101 8.96 -14.43 -5.57
C TYR A 101 8.45 -15.20 -6.80
N THR A 102 8.37 -14.56 -7.98
CA THR A 102 7.84 -15.19 -9.20
C THR A 102 8.89 -15.70 -10.17
N ARG A 103 10.19 -15.53 -9.86
CA ARG A 103 11.33 -15.89 -10.73
C ARG A 103 11.27 -15.28 -12.13
N GLY A 104 10.90 -14.00 -12.25
CA GLY A 104 11.06 -13.26 -13.50
C GLY A 104 10.04 -12.14 -13.73
N ALA A 105 8.74 -12.44 -13.67
CA ALA A 105 7.68 -11.48 -14.00
C ALA A 105 6.73 -11.25 -12.81
N PRO A 106 6.44 -10.00 -12.40
CA PRO A 106 5.61 -9.73 -11.22
C PRO A 106 4.20 -10.32 -11.37
N ALA A 107 3.70 -11.01 -10.33
CA ALA A 107 2.41 -11.69 -10.36
C ALA A 107 1.21 -10.72 -10.47
N TYR A 108 1.38 -9.50 -9.98
CA TYR A 108 0.41 -8.41 -10.00
C TYR A 108 1.13 -7.07 -9.75
N GLY A 109 0.43 -5.96 -9.95
CA GLY A 109 1.01 -4.60 -9.90
C GLY A 109 0.82 -3.93 -8.54
N ALA A 110 1.77 -3.06 -8.18
CA ALA A 110 1.73 -2.28 -6.94
C ALA A 110 0.56 -1.27 -6.90
N SER A 111 0.02 -0.88 -8.06
CA SER A 111 -1.04 0.13 -8.18
C SER A 111 -2.29 -0.21 -7.36
N VAL A 112 -2.73 -1.48 -7.35
CA VAL A 112 -3.92 -1.87 -6.59
C VAL A 112 -3.69 -1.69 -5.08
N LEU A 113 -2.49 -2.02 -4.60
CA LEU A 113 -2.10 -1.83 -3.20
C LEU A 113 -1.98 -0.34 -2.85
N ALA A 114 -1.46 0.47 -3.77
CA ALA A 114 -1.38 1.91 -3.61
C ALA A 114 -2.78 2.50 -3.40
N TRP A 115 -3.76 2.10 -4.19
CA TRP A 115 -5.15 2.52 -4.03
C TRP A 115 -5.79 2.01 -2.73
N CYS A 116 -5.48 0.80 -2.29
CA CYS A 116 -5.89 0.34 -0.96
C CYS A 116 -5.28 1.20 0.16
N GLY A 117 -3.98 1.53 0.07
CA GLY A 117 -3.30 2.43 1.00
C GLY A 117 -3.93 3.82 1.01
N LEU A 118 -4.16 4.41 -0.17
CA LEU A 118 -4.87 5.69 -0.33
C LEU A 118 -6.25 5.65 0.35
N ALA A 119 -7.06 4.62 0.07
CA ALA A 119 -8.39 4.49 0.67
C ALA A 119 -8.34 4.41 2.20
N LEU A 120 -7.42 3.61 2.76
CA LEU A 120 -7.23 3.51 4.21
C LEU A 120 -6.74 4.82 4.82
N GLY A 121 -5.77 5.47 4.19
CA GLY A 121 -5.23 6.76 4.66
C GLY A 121 -6.26 7.88 4.58
N VAL A 122 -7.06 7.93 3.51
CA VAL A 122 -8.16 8.89 3.36
C VAL A 122 -9.24 8.66 4.42
N ALA A 123 -9.65 7.40 4.62
CA ALA A 123 -10.63 7.04 5.64
C ALA A 123 -10.14 7.41 7.05
N TYR A 124 -8.89 7.05 7.38
CA TYR A 124 -8.27 7.40 8.65
C TYR A 124 -8.19 8.92 8.83
N GLY A 125 -7.68 9.65 7.85
CA GLY A 125 -7.58 11.11 7.92
C GLY A 125 -8.94 11.81 8.06
N ALA A 126 -9.96 11.37 7.32
CA ALA A 126 -11.32 11.88 7.42
C ALA A 126 -12.00 11.56 8.77
N TYR A 127 -11.67 10.41 9.37
CA TYR A 127 -12.18 10.03 10.69
C TYR A 127 -11.79 11.07 11.76
N TYR A 128 -10.53 11.53 11.74
CA TYR A 128 -10.00 12.54 12.67
C TYR A 128 -10.35 13.99 12.32
N TRP A 129 -11.09 14.24 11.22
CA TRP A 129 -11.61 15.58 10.98
C TRP A 129 -12.61 15.99 12.05
N ALA A 130 -12.34 17.16 12.65
CA ALA A 130 -13.23 17.74 13.62
C ALA A 130 -14.63 17.96 13.03
N PRO A 131 -15.70 17.65 13.79
CA PRO A 131 -17.05 18.01 13.38
C PRO A 131 -17.20 19.55 13.35
N PRO A 132 -18.19 20.07 12.60
CA PRO A 132 -18.58 21.47 12.74
C PRO A 132 -19.09 21.76 14.15
N VAL A 133 -18.89 23.01 14.61
CA VAL A 133 -19.48 23.48 15.88
C VAL A 133 -21.01 23.56 15.75
N VAL A 134 -21.49 24.16 14.66
CA VAL A 134 -22.91 24.20 14.29
C VAL A 134 -23.03 23.86 12.80
N VAL A 135 -23.93 22.95 12.45
CA VAL A 135 -24.15 22.59 11.04
C VAL A 135 -24.83 23.76 10.32
N GLY A 136 -24.28 24.17 9.18
CA GLY A 136 -24.86 25.23 8.33
C GLY A 136 -24.52 26.66 8.78
N LYS A 137 -23.78 26.83 9.88
CA LYS A 137 -23.36 28.15 10.38
C LYS A 137 -21.88 28.14 10.72
N GLN A 138 -21.19 29.19 10.31
CA GLN A 138 -19.83 29.48 10.69
C GLN A 138 -19.86 30.26 12.00
N VAL A 139 -19.28 29.70 13.06
CA VAL A 139 -19.32 30.27 14.41
C VAL A 139 -17.88 30.32 14.93
N GLY A 140 -17.33 31.53 15.11
CA GLY A 140 -15.95 31.70 15.55
C GLY A 140 -15.57 33.18 15.77
N PRO A 141 -14.37 33.45 16.35
CA PRO A 141 -13.94 34.80 16.76
C PRO A 141 -13.90 35.81 15.61
N ALA A 142 -13.55 35.35 14.41
CA ALA A 142 -13.51 36.18 13.21
C ALA A 142 -14.89 36.40 12.55
N ALA A 143 -15.91 35.62 12.91
CA ALA A 143 -17.25 35.73 12.34
C ALA A 143 -18.17 36.71 13.11
N GLY A 144 -17.77 37.20 14.29
CA GLY A 144 -18.43 38.24 15.08
C GLY A 144 -19.84 37.92 15.63
N GLN A 145 -20.74 37.36 14.82
CA GLN A 145 -22.14 37.06 15.16
C GLN A 145 -22.69 35.75 14.59
N SER A 146 -21.91 35.03 13.78
CA SER A 146 -22.27 33.85 12.97
C SER A 146 -22.80 34.15 11.56
N THR A 147 -22.21 33.49 10.56
CA THR A 147 -22.59 33.60 9.15
C THR A 147 -23.09 32.25 8.64
N ARG A 148 -23.99 32.24 7.65
CA ARG A 148 -24.43 30.98 7.02
C ARG A 148 -23.28 30.39 6.18
N TRP A 149 -23.21 29.08 6.11
CA TRP A 149 -22.26 28.40 5.22
C TRP A 149 -22.55 28.73 3.75
N GLY A 150 -21.49 29.06 3.02
CA GLY A 150 -21.50 29.04 1.56
C GLY A 150 -21.37 27.63 1.01
N ILE A 151 -21.53 27.48 -0.32
CA ILE A 151 -21.37 26.22 -1.05
C ILE A 151 -20.06 25.48 -0.68
N PRO A 152 -18.89 26.14 -0.61
CA PRO A 152 -17.64 25.45 -0.27
C PRO A 152 -17.63 24.79 1.11
N ALA A 153 -18.32 25.38 2.10
CA ALA A 153 -18.39 24.82 3.45
C ALA A 153 -19.30 23.57 3.49
N TYR A 154 -20.38 23.54 2.71
CA TYR A 154 -21.19 22.32 2.53
C TYR A 154 -20.40 21.21 1.84
N VAL A 155 -19.64 21.53 0.79
CA VAL A 155 -18.75 20.57 0.12
C VAL A 155 -17.74 20.01 1.12
N ALA A 156 -17.10 20.88 1.91
CA ALA A 156 -16.14 20.47 2.93
C ALA A 156 -16.78 19.61 4.04
N TYR A 157 -18.04 19.90 4.42
CA TYR A 157 -18.81 19.09 5.34
C TYR A 157 -19.01 17.65 4.81
N TYR A 158 -19.54 17.52 3.59
CA TYR A 158 -19.82 16.22 2.97
C TYR A 158 -18.56 15.46 2.54
N ALA A 159 -17.45 16.16 2.31
CA ALA A 159 -16.16 15.54 1.97
C ALA A 159 -15.69 14.51 3.01
N ARG A 160 -16.12 14.64 4.28
CA ARG A 160 -15.79 13.69 5.35
C ARG A 160 -16.25 12.26 5.03
N LEU A 161 -17.40 12.12 4.37
CA LEU A 161 -17.94 10.83 3.94
C LEU A 161 -17.67 10.57 2.45
N GLY A 162 -17.77 11.62 1.62
CA GLY A 162 -17.60 11.52 0.18
C GLY A 162 -16.19 11.06 -0.22
N LEU A 163 -15.13 11.60 0.38
CA LEU A 163 -13.76 11.23 0.02
C LEU A 163 -13.47 9.75 0.37
N PRO A 164 -13.69 9.25 1.60
CA PRO A 164 -13.51 7.83 1.88
C PRO A 164 -14.32 6.92 0.96
N ALA A 165 -15.58 7.27 0.67
CA ALA A 165 -16.45 6.47 -0.20
C ALA A 165 -15.90 6.38 -1.63
N VAL A 166 -15.46 7.50 -2.22
CA VAL A 166 -14.89 7.53 -3.58
C VAL A 166 -13.61 6.70 -3.65
N PHE A 167 -12.68 6.88 -2.70
CA PHE A 167 -11.43 6.12 -2.70
C PHE A 167 -11.64 4.63 -2.41
N ALA A 168 -12.58 4.28 -1.51
CA ALA A 168 -12.95 2.89 -1.26
C ALA A 168 -13.59 2.23 -2.49
N LEU A 169 -14.43 2.96 -3.22
CA LEU A 169 -15.03 2.47 -4.47
C LEU A 169 -13.95 2.20 -5.52
N VAL A 170 -13.03 3.15 -5.75
CA VAL A 170 -11.93 2.97 -6.72
C VAL A 170 -11.03 1.79 -6.32
N ALA A 171 -10.63 1.71 -5.05
CA ALA A 171 -9.84 0.60 -4.54
C ALA A 171 -10.58 -0.75 -4.70
N GLY A 172 -11.86 -0.80 -4.36
CA GLY A 172 -12.70 -1.99 -4.51
C GLY A 172 -12.82 -2.44 -5.96
N LEU A 173 -13.08 -1.51 -6.89
CA LEU A 173 -13.15 -1.80 -8.32
C LEU A 173 -11.80 -2.31 -8.85
N LEU A 174 -10.68 -1.75 -8.42
CA LEU A 174 -9.35 -2.21 -8.82
C LEU A 174 -9.00 -3.58 -8.23
N VAL A 175 -9.38 -3.86 -6.99
CA VAL A 175 -9.18 -5.17 -6.35
C VAL A 175 -10.04 -6.24 -7.06
N LEU A 176 -11.29 -5.95 -7.39
CA LEU A 176 -12.19 -6.94 -8.00
C LEU A 176 -11.93 -7.11 -9.51
N PHE A 177 -11.76 -6.01 -10.24
CA PHE A 177 -11.76 -6.00 -11.70
C PHE A 177 -10.39 -5.71 -12.33
N GLY A 178 -9.41 -5.23 -11.58
CA GLY A 178 -8.08 -4.87 -12.10
C GLY A 178 -7.33 -6.07 -12.69
N LYS A 179 -6.81 -5.92 -13.92
CA LYS A 179 -6.00 -6.95 -14.60
C LYS A 179 -4.76 -7.37 -13.78
N GLN A 180 -4.20 -6.39 -13.07
CA GLN A 180 -3.05 -6.52 -12.19
C GLN A 180 -3.44 -6.62 -10.71
N SER A 181 -4.63 -7.17 -10.40
CA SER A 181 -5.10 -7.34 -9.02
C SER A 181 -4.48 -8.56 -8.32
N PRO A 182 -4.10 -8.43 -7.02
CA PRO A 182 -3.68 -9.57 -6.19
C PRO A 182 -4.78 -10.63 -6.06
N TRP A 183 -6.05 -10.22 -6.01
CA TRP A 183 -7.19 -11.14 -5.94
C TRP A 183 -7.25 -12.07 -7.17
N ARG A 184 -7.11 -11.48 -8.37
CA ARG A 184 -7.08 -12.27 -9.61
C ARG A 184 -5.83 -13.15 -9.71
N ALA A 185 -4.69 -12.71 -9.20
CA ALA A 185 -3.48 -13.54 -9.14
C ALA A 185 -3.70 -14.76 -8.22
N PHE A 186 -4.32 -14.55 -7.06
CA PHE A 186 -4.69 -15.61 -6.12
C PHE A 186 -5.65 -16.63 -6.75
N LEU A 187 -6.74 -16.16 -7.39
CA LEU A 187 -7.70 -17.05 -8.06
C LEU A 187 -7.06 -17.86 -9.21
N ARG A 188 -6.19 -17.23 -10.01
CA ARG A 188 -5.42 -17.92 -11.06
C ARG A 188 -4.50 -19.00 -10.47
N GLY A 189 -3.83 -18.70 -9.37
CA GLY A 189 -3.00 -19.66 -8.63
C GLY A 189 -3.80 -20.87 -8.15
N ARG A 190 -4.95 -20.65 -7.51
CA ARG A 190 -5.86 -21.73 -7.06
C ARG A 190 -6.35 -22.59 -8.22
N ARG A 191 -6.76 -21.97 -9.34
CA ARG A 191 -7.22 -22.71 -10.52
C ARG A 191 -6.12 -23.61 -11.09
N ARG A 192 -4.89 -23.09 -11.22
CA ARG A 192 -3.73 -23.87 -11.68
C ARG A 192 -3.41 -25.03 -10.74
N ALA A 193 -3.43 -24.80 -9.43
CA ALA A 193 -3.19 -25.85 -8.42
C ALA A 193 -4.24 -26.97 -8.50
N ARG A 194 -5.51 -26.62 -8.68
CA ARG A 194 -6.61 -27.58 -8.85
C ARG A 194 -6.42 -28.44 -10.11
N ILE A 195 -6.09 -27.84 -11.24
CA ILE A 195 -5.83 -28.57 -12.50
C ILE A 195 -4.63 -29.52 -12.35
N ALA A 196 -3.55 -29.07 -11.71
CA ALA A 196 -2.38 -29.91 -11.46
C ALA A 196 -2.66 -31.08 -10.50
N ALA A 197 -3.55 -30.90 -9.52
CA ALA A 197 -4.01 -31.98 -8.65
C ALA A 197 -4.85 -33.01 -9.40
N LEU A 198 -5.76 -32.56 -10.26
CA LEU A 198 -6.58 -33.44 -11.11
C LEU A 198 -5.72 -34.26 -12.09
N ARG A 199 -4.74 -33.63 -12.75
CA ARG A 199 -3.81 -34.33 -13.64
C ARG A 199 -2.99 -35.41 -12.93
N ARG A 200 -2.52 -35.14 -11.71
CA ARG A 200 -1.78 -36.13 -10.91
C ARG A 200 -2.63 -37.32 -10.50
N ARG A 201 -3.92 -37.11 -10.22
CA ARG A 201 -4.86 -38.19 -9.94
C ARG A 201 -5.13 -39.05 -11.18
N ALA A 202 -5.32 -38.42 -12.34
CA ALA A 202 -5.55 -39.12 -13.60
C ALA A 202 -4.32 -39.88 -14.14
N ALA A 203 -3.10 -39.48 -13.75
CA ALA A 203 -1.86 -40.16 -14.14
C ALA A 203 -1.43 -41.27 -13.17
N GLY A 204 -2.08 -41.37 -12.00
CA GLY A 204 -1.83 -42.42 -11.00
C GLY A 204 -2.89 -43.52 -10.98
N SER A 205 -3.87 -43.46 -11.89
CA SER A 205 -4.90 -44.47 -12.17
C SER A 205 -4.64 -45.09 -13.53
#